data_AF-A0A415BLF1-F1
#
_entry.id   AF-A0A415BLF1-F1
#
_cell.length_a   1.000
_cell.length_b   1.000
_cell.length_c   1.000
_cell.angle_alpha   90.00
_cell.angle_beta   90.00
_cell.angle_gamma   90.00
#
_symmetry.space_group_name_H-M   'P 1'
#
loop_
_entity.id
_entity.type
_entity.pdbx_description
1 polymer ?
#
loop_
_entity_poly.entity_id
_entity_poly.type
_entity_poly.pdbx_seq_one_letter_code
_entity_poly.pdbx_strand_id
1 'polypeptide(L)'
;MNVSLSGGSGRASIASPTTIVKDGDTYTATITWSSSNYDKMTVDGVDYAPVNDGGNSTFEIPVTLDEDIAVSAETVAMSTPHTIDYTIHFDSSTMKEKSGEEASGGSPAGTASSAAADFHNADLGCGWEPTGALQLEYAEHFTVDEFEGGLRLICVSNGERFLVVPQDAKVPDGLSSDIAVIRRPANKVYLVSSATMCLVDALDANDNIIMSGTKADDCSVVGFKSALESGAIAYGGKYSAPDYERISASGCTLAIENTMINHTPDVKEKLQKLGLVVLTEQSSSEPEALGRVEWIKLFGVLFDKEDEAAHLFNEQKARVEQTSGLASSGKTVAYFYINSNGAAVTRRAGDYVAQMIELAGGSYALDDAQTASTSGSSVTLEMERFYAAAKDADIIVYNGTIDESVATLNDFVGKNALLSQFKAVKNGNVWVTSADMYQQMTSTADIIDELHGAFTGDDASDFHYLRKLG
;
A
#
# COMPACT_ATOMS: atom_id res chain seq x y z
N MET A 1 20.71 -18.02 -5.25
CA MET A 1 22.07 -18.39 -5.71
C MET A 1 23.05 -18.02 -4.60
N ASN A 2 24.10 -18.82 -4.36
CA ASN A 2 25.14 -18.48 -3.40
C ASN A 2 26.02 -17.36 -3.95
N VAL A 3 26.31 -16.38 -3.09
CA VAL A 3 27.24 -15.28 -3.35
C VAL A 3 28.29 -15.23 -2.26
N SER A 4 29.50 -14.82 -2.61
CA SER A 4 30.61 -14.61 -1.67
C SER A 4 31.24 -13.24 -1.85
N LEU A 5 31.78 -12.69 -0.75
CA LEU A 5 32.46 -11.41 -0.70
C LEU A 5 33.89 -11.63 -0.19
N SER A 6 34.87 -11.05 -0.88
CA SER A 6 36.26 -10.98 -0.43
C SER A 6 36.80 -9.56 -0.59
N GLY A 7 37.94 -9.26 0.03
CA GLY A 7 38.51 -7.90 0.06
C GLY A 7 38.03 -7.05 1.25
N GLY A 8 38.23 -5.74 1.16
CA GLY A 8 37.97 -4.77 2.23
C GLY A 8 38.72 -5.01 3.54
N SER A 9 38.10 -4.63 4.66
CA SER A 9 38.68 -4.72 6.02
C SER A 9 38.38 -6.04 6.76
N GLY A 10 37.65 -6.97 6.12
CA GLY A 10 37.21 -8.23 6.70
C GLY A 10 36.08 -8.13 7.73
N ARG A 11 35.50 -6.94 7.94
CA ARG A 11 34.41 -6.70 8.90
C ARG A 11 33.01 -6.71 8.30
N ALA A 12 32.91 -6.60 6.98
CA ALA A 12 31.64 -6.59 6.26
C ALA A 12 31.42 -7.94 5.59
N SER A 13 30.18 -8.41 5.62
CA SER A 13 29.66 -9.52 4.81
C SER A 13 28.43 -9.07 4.01
N ILE A 14 28.04 -9.89 3.03
CA ILE A 14 26.77 -9.79 2.29
C ILE A 14 25.93 -11.04 2.55
N ALA A 15 24.61 -10.90 2.46
CA ALA A 15 23.67 -12.01 2.62
C ALA A 15 23.81 -13.02 1.47
N SER A 16 23.78 -14.31 1.83
CA SER A 16 23.90 -15.42 0.91
C SER A 16 23.02 -16.57 1.41
N PRO A 17 22.16 -17.20 0.58
CA PRO A 17 22.01 -16.95 -0.86
C PRO A 17 21.34 -15.61 -1.19
N THR A 18 21.60 -15.11 -2.40
CA THR A 18 21.00 -13.91 -3.00
C THR A 18 20.01 -14.26 -4.13
N THR A 19 19.14 -13.31 -4.46
CA THR A 19 18.22 -13.35 -5.60
C THR A 19 18.92 -12.87 -6.86
N ILE A 20 18.72 -13.59 -7.96
CA ILE A 20 19.15 -13.19 -9.30
C ILE A 20 17.90 -13.12 -10.19
N VAL A 21 17.73 -12.00 -10.88
CA VAL A 21 16.71 -11.83 -11.91
C VAL A 21 17.40 -11.86 -13.27
N LYS A 22 16.86 -12.65 -14.21
CA LYS A 22 17.33 -12.69 -15.60
C LYS A 22 16.35 -11.94 -16.49
N ASP A 23 16.83 -10.94 -17.21
CA ASP A 23 16.07 -10.23 -18.25
C ASP A 23 16.90 -10.22 -19.54
N GLY A 24 16.45 -10.98 -20.55
CA GLY A 24 17.21 -11.25 -21.77
C GLY A 24 18.57 -11.91 -21.47
N ASP A 25 19.65 -11.25 -21.89
CA ASP A 25 21.04 -11.68 -21.67
C ASP A 25 21.67 -11.08 -20.41
N THR A 26 20.93 -10.26 -19.64
CA THR A 26 21.44 -9.57 -18.44
C THR A 26 20.98 -10.28 -17.17
N TYR A 27 21.88 -10.41 -16.20
CA TYR A 27 21.55 -10.86 -14.85
C TYR A 27 21.69 -9.68 -13.88
N THR A 28 20.68 -9.48 -13.02
CA THR A 28 20.70 -8.49 -11.94
C THR A 28 20.67 -9.21 -10.60
N ALA A 29 21.57 -8.84 -9.69
CA ALA A 29 21.69 -9.45 -8.37
C ALA A 29 21.29 -8.49 -7.24
N THR A 30 20.59 -9.01 -6.22
CA THR A 30 20.22 -8.26 -5.01
C THR A 30 21.25 -8.45 -3.89
N ILE A 31 22.14 -7.49 -3.69
CA ILE A 31 23.24 -7.54 -2.71
C ILE A 31 22.87 -6.82 -1.43
N THR A 32 22.54 -7.58 -0.38
CA THR A 32 22.28 -7.03 0.96
C THR A 32 23.54 -7.10 1.82
N TRP A 33 24.04 -5.96 2.26
CA TRP A 33 25.18 -5.87 3.17
C TRP A 33 24.81 -6.28 4.59
N SER A 34 25.81 -6.40 5.46
CA SER A 34 25.66 -6.64 6.90
C SER A 34 25.49 -5.36 7.73
N SER A 35 25.49 -4.20 7.07
CA SER A 35 25.33 -2.88 7.68
C SER A 35 24.42 -2.01 6.84
N SER A 36 23.67 -1.14 7.51
CA SER A 36 22.81 -0.10 6.93
C SER A 36 23.54 1.15 6.44
N ASN A 37 24.87 1.21 6.62
CA ASN A 37 25.62 2.45 6.42
C ASN A 37 26.36 2.48 5.07
N TYR A 38 25.94 1.69 4.09
CA TYR A 38 26.46 1.78 2.73
C TYR A 38 25.48 2.58 1.86
N ASP A 39 25.93 3.71 1.33
CA ASP A 39 25.06 4.66 0.62
C ASP A 39 25.28 4.62 -0.89
N LYS A 40 26.34 3.96 -1.34
CA LYS A 40 26.69 3.85 -2.76
C LYS A 40 27.55 2.62 -3.00
N MET A 41 27.31 1.94 -4.11
CA MET A 41 28.18 0.89 -4.63
C MET A 41 28.49 1.19 -6.10
N THR A 42 29.76 1.16 -6.47
CA THR A 42 30.22 1.40 -7.83
C THR A 42 30.67 0.08 -8.45
N VAL A 43 30.12 -0.26 -9.62
CA VAL A 43 30.45 -1.46 -10.40
C VAL A 43 30.73 -1.02 -11.84
N ASP A 44 31.90 -1.37 -12.37
CA ASP A 44 32.36 -0.96 -13.71
C ASP A 44 32.25 0.57 -13.99
N GLY A 45 32.42 1.37 -12.95
CA GLY A 45 32.35 2.84 -13.03
C GLY A 45 30.92 3.42 -13.03
N VAL A 46 29.90 2.60 -12.81
CA VAL A 46 28.50 3.02 -12.62
C VAL A 46 28.15 2.98 -11.15
N ASP A 47 27.55 4.06 -10.65
CA ASP A 47 27.14 4.20 -9.25
C ASP A 47 25.69 3.72 -9.05
N TYR A 48 25.50 2.90 -8.02
CA TYR A 48 24.22 2.36 -7.58
C TYR A 48 23.94 2.83 -6.15
N ALA A 49 22.72 3.29 -5.91
CA ALA A 49 22.21 3.60 -4.57
C ALA A 49 21.52 2.36 -3.97
N PRO A 50 21.38 2.27 -2.63
CA PRO A 50 20.56 1.24 -2.01
C PRO A 50 19.12 1.29 -2.53
N VAL A 51 18.50 0.13 -2.73
CA VAL A 51 17.09 -0.01 -3.17
C VAL A 51 16.10 0.01 -2.00
N ASN A 52 16.62 0.11 -0.77
CA ASN A 52 15.85 0.13 0.46
C ASN A 52 16.18 1.37 1.30
N ASP A 53 15.15 1.95 1.92
CA ASP A 53 15.27 3.11 2.81
C ASP A 53 15.41 2.71 4.30
N GLY A 54 15.62 1.42 4.60
CA GLY A 54 15.75 0.89 5.96
C GLY A 54 16.21 -0.57 6.03
N GLY A 55 16.83 -0.96 7.16
CA GLY A 55 17.52 -2.24 7.29
C GLY A 55 18.98 -2.17 6.82
N ASN A 56 19.62 -3.31 6.58
CA ASN A 56 20.97 -3.29 6.01
C ASN A 56 20.91 -2.83 4.54
N SER A 57 21.92 -2.09 4.08
CA SER A 57 21.95 -1.54 2.74
C SER A 57 21.88 -2.64 1.69
N THR A 58 20.91 -2.58 0.80
CA THR A 58 20.67 -3.55 -0.27
C THR A 58 20.81 -2.85 -1.60
N PHE A 59 21.58 -3.42 -2.53
CA PHE A 59 21.80 -2.87 -3.87
C PHE A 59 21.32 -3.87 -4.92
N GLU A 60 20.82 -3.36 -6.05
CA GLU A 60 20.60 -4.19 -7.24
C GLU A 60 21.59 -3.78 -8.32
N ILE A 61 22.44 -4.73 -8.72
CA ILE A 61 23.52 -4.48 -9.70
C ILE A 61 23.49 -5.51 -10.82
N PRO A 62 23.84 -5.12 -12.06
CA PRO A 62 24.09 -6.08 -13.12
C PRO A 62 25.34 -6.90 -12.78
N VAL A 63 25.31 -8.19 -13.10
CA VAL A 63 26.37 -9.14 -12.77
C VAL A 63 26.64 -10.10 -13.92
N THR A 64 27.90 -10.52 -14.03
CA THR A 64 28.30 -11.70 -14.80
C THR A 64 28.46 -12.87 -13.83
N LEU A 65 27.79 -13.98 -14.10
CA LEU A 65 27.87 -15.17 -13.25
C LEU A 65 29.20 -15.90 -13.46
N ASP A 66 29.69 -16.59 -12.41
CA ASP A 66 30.94 -17.36 -12.41
C ASP A 66 32.22 -16.57 -12.68
N GLU A 67 32.17 -15.24 -12.60
CA GLU A 67 33.30 -14.32 -12.70
C GLU A 67 33.45 -13.46 -11.44
N ASP A 68 34.69 -13.06 -11.14
CA ASP A 68 34.98 -12.14 -10.03
C ASP A 68 34.65 -10.71 -10.44
N ILE A 69 33.76 -10.07 -9.69
CA ILE A 69 33.31 -8.71 -9.95
C ILE A 69 33.95 -7.77 -8.94
N ALA A 70 34.72 -6.80 -9.42
CA ALA A 70 35.26 -5.73 -8.60
C ALA A 70 34.18 -4.69 -8.28
N VAL A 71 34.00 -4.37 -7.00
CA VAL A 71 33.05 -3.35 -6.55
C VAL A 71 33.70 -2.41 -5.55
N SER A 72 33.34 -1.13 -5.59
CA SER A 72 33.74 -0.14 -4.59
C SER A 72 32.49 0.29 -3.81
N ALA A 73 32.44 0.06 -2.50
CA ALA A 73 31.30 0.44 -1.67
C ALA A 73 31.65 1.59 -0.73
N GLU A 74 30.85 2.65 -0.76
CA GLU A 74 31.01 3.83 0.10
C GLU A 74 30.19 3.65 1.37
N THR A 75 30.86 3.74 2.53
CA THR A 75 30.22 3.68 3.83
C THR A 75 30.29 5.00 4.58
N VAL A 76 29.19 5.37 5.23
CA VAL A 76 29.04 6.55 6.11
C VAL A 76 29.01 6.17 7.60
N ALA A 77 29.36 4.93 7.94
CA ALA A 77 29.42 4.47 9.33
C ALA A 77 30.44 5.26 10.19
N MET A 78 31.38 5.95 9.55
CA MET A 78 32.40 6.80 10.16
C MET A 78 32.08 8.27 9.88
N SER A 79 32.62 9.20 10.69
CA SER A 79 32.34 10.65 10.59
C SER A 79 32.68 11.29 9.23
N THR A 80 33.40 10.58 8.37
CA THR A 80 33.66 10.92 6.97
C THR A 80 33.31 9.70 6.10
N PRO A 81 32.69 9.89 4.92
CA PRO A 81 32.46 8.78 3.99
C PRO A 81 33.78 8.12 3.56
N HIS A 82 33.80 6.80 3.50
CA HIS A 82 34.94 6.02 3.03
C HIS A 82 34.53 5.01 1.96
N THR A 83 35.20 5.05 0.83
CA THR A 83 35.08 4.04 -0.23
C THR A 83 36.03 2.89 0.04
N ILE A 84 35.52 1.66 0.01
CA ILE A 84 36.27 0.43 0.24
C ILE A 84 36.05 -0.52 -0.93
N ASP A 85 37.13 -1.10 -1.45
CA ASP A 85 37.09 -2.03 -2.57
C ASP A 85 36.89 -3.48 -2.10
N TYR A 86 36.02 -4.20 -2.81
CA TYR A 86 35.67 -5.60 -2.58
C TYR A 86 35.61 -6.37 -3.90
N THR A 87 35.58 -7.69 -3.80
CA THR A 87 35.34 -8.61 -4.91
C THR A 87 34.16 -9.51 -4.56
N ILE A 88 33.16 -9.56 -5.44
CA ILE A 88 31.97 -10.40 -5.30
C ILE A 88 32.04 -11.52 -6.33
N HIS A 89 31.68 -12.75 -5.92
CA HIS A 89 31.59 -13.91 -6.80
C HIS A 89 30.25 -14.63 -6.65
N PHE A 90 29.60 -14.94 -7.78
CA PHE A 90 28.31 -15.62 -7.86
C PHE A 90 28.47 -17.01 -8.45
N ASP A 91 28.11 -18.05 -7.69
CA ASP A 91 28.24 -19.44 -8.11
C ASP A 91 26.94 -19.92 -8.80
N SER A 92 26.93 -19.94 -10.12
CA SER A 92 25.75 -20.29 -10.92
C SER A 92 25.30 -21.73 -10.70
N SER A 93 26.19 -22.63 -10.27
CA SER A 93 25.86 -24.03 -9.99
C SER A 93 24.88 -24.20 -8.82
N THR A 94 24.70 -23.14 -8.03
CA THR A 94 23.80 -23.08 -6.86
C THR A 94 22.46 -22.40 -7.16
N MET A 95 22.20 -22.06 -8.43
CA MET A 95 20.96 -21.42 -8.88
C MET A 95 19.78 -22.40 -8.78
N LYS A 96 18.63 -21.89 -8.30
CA LYS A 96 17.35 -22.62 -8.27
C LYS A 96 16.32 -21.73 -8.96
N GLU A 97 15.67 -22.25 -10.01
CA GLU A 97 14.64 -21.52 -10.75
C GLU A 97 13.29 -21.52 -10.00
N LYS A 98 12.61 -20.38 -9.96
CA LYS A 98 11.18 -20.27 -9.60
C LYS A 98 10.40 -20.34 -10.93
N SER A 99 9.74 -21.46 -11.22
CA SER A 99 9.00 -21.67 -12.47
C SER A 99 7.64 -20.97 -12.44
N GLY A 100 7.40 -20.01 -13.36
CA GLY A 100 6.09 -19.41 -13.64
C GLY A 100 5.61 -19.79 -15.04
N GLU A 101 4.33 -20.13 -15.18
CA GLU A 101 3.64 -20.31 -16.47
C GLU A 101 2.74 -19.10 -16.75
N GLU A 102 2.83 -18.57 -17.97
CA GLU A 102 1.96 -17.51 -18.50
C GLU A 102 1.25 -17.94 -19.80
N ALA A 103 0.09 -17.29 -19.99
CA ALA A 103 -0.63 -16.96 -21.24
C ALA A 103 -1.67 -17.94 -21.82
N SER A 104 -2.97 -17.61 -21.69
CA SER A 104 -3.76 -16.99 -22.79
C SER A 104 -5.18 -16.60 -22.34
N GLY A 105 -5.71 -15.53 -22.93
CA GLY A 105 -6.90 -14.80 -22.46
C GLY A 105 -8.27 -15.47 -22.57
N GLY A 106 -9.16 -14.99 -21.70
CA GLY A 106 -10.61 -15.18 -21.68
C GLY A 106 -11.20 -14.53 -20.42
N SER A 107 -12.27 -13.75 -20.58
CA SER A 107 -13.01 -12.97 -19.55
C SER A 107 -13.37 -13.72 -18.26
N PRO A 108 -13.64 -12.99 -17.15
CA PRO A 108 -13.40 -13.46 -15.80
C PRO A 108 -14.56 -14.28 -15.25
N ALA A 109 -14.22 -15.42 -14.68
CA ALA A 109 -14.92 -15.98 -13.55
C ALA A 109 -13.83 -16.23 -12.50
N GLY A 110 -13.76 -15.35 -11.50
CA GLY A 110 -12.78 -15.43 -10.43
C GLY A 110 -12.88 -16.79 -9.73
N THR A 111 -11.93 -17.66 -10.02
CA THR A 111 -11.60 -18.77 -9.14
C THR A 111 -10.64 -18.23 -8.10
N ALA A 112 -11.11 -18.20 -6.84
CA ALA A 112 -10.34 -17.81 -5.68
C ALA A 112 -8.91 -18.36 -5.75
N SER A 113 -7.92 -17.46 -5.70
CA SER A 113 -6.51 -17.85 -5.66
C SER A 113 -6.23 -18.47 -4.29
N SER A 114 -6.23 -19.80 -4.24
CA SER A 114 -5.75 -20.56 -3.07
C SER A 114 -4.24 -20.80 -3.13
N ALA A 115 -3.49 -19.98 -3.88
CA ALA A 115 -2.04 -19.97 -3.78
C ALA A 115 -1.69 -19.30 -2.45
N ALA A 116 -1.40 -20.12 -1.42
CA ALA A 116 -0.94 -19.64 -0.13
C ALA A 116 0.16 -18.60 -0.38
N ALA A 117 -0.11 -17.35 0.01
CA ALA A 117 0.84 -16.26 -0.19
C ALA A 117 2.17 -16.64 0.48
N ASP A 118 3.31 -16.22 -0.06
CA ASP A 118 4.67 -16.60 0.42
C ASP A 118 4.90 -16.27 1.93
N PHE A 119 3.98 -15.56 2.59
CA PHE A 119 3.94 -15.21 4.01
C PHE A 119 2.91 -15.99 4.86
N HIS A 120 2.04 -16.80 4.26
CA HIS A 120 1.00 -17.56 4.97
C HIS A 120 1.62 -18.59 5.91
N ASN A 121 1.20 -18.57 7.17
CA ASN A 121 1.66 -19.53 8.17
C ASN A 121 0.53 -19.86 9.15
N ALA A 122 -0.16 -20.97 8.92
CA ALA A 122 -1.24 -21.45 9.79
C ALA A 122 -0.78 -22.11 11.10
N ASP A 123 0.52 -22.31 11.33
CA ASP A 123 1.02 -23.08 12.48
C ASP A 123 0.95 -22.29 13.80
N LEU A 124 -0.01 -22.63 14.67
CA LEU A 124 -0.13 -22.00 16.00
C LEU A 124 0.98 -22.40 16.98
N GLY A 125 1.85 -23.38 16.66
CA GLY A 125 2.92 -23.88 17.53
C GLY A 125 2.43 -24.85 18.62
N CYS A 126 1.14 -25.17 18.66
CA CYS A 126 0.49 -25.98 19.69
C CYS A 126 -0.34 -27.16 19.16
N GLY A 127 -0.13 -27.55 17.89
CA GLY A 127 -0.77 -28.72 17.27
C GLY A 127 -2.25 -28.55 16.93
N TRP A 128 -2.74 -27.31 16.94
CA TRP A 128 -4.06 -26.97 16.41
C TRP A 128 -3.99 -26.89 14.89
N GLU A 129 -4.98 -27.47 14.23
CA GLU A 129 -5.08 -27.50 12.77
C GLU A 129 -6.20 -26.58 12.28
N PRO A 130 -6.02 -25.89 11.15
CA PRO A 130 -7.06 -25.07 10.56
C PRO A 130 -8.23 -25.95 10.08
N THR A 131 -9.44 -25.46 10.34
CA THR A 131 -10.73 -26.05 9.93
C THR A 131 -11.29 -25.44 8.65
N GLY A 132 -10.78 -24.28 8.24
CA GLY A 132 -11.24 -23.51 7.10
C GLY A 132 -10.38 -22.26 6.92
N ALA A 133 -10.76 -21.42 5.96
CA ALA A 133 -10.15 -20.12 5.74
C ALA A 133 -11.18 -19.15 5.17
N LEU A 134 -11.07 -17.89 5.58
CA LEU A 134 -11.84 -16.80 4.99
C LEU A 134 -11.47 -16.67 3.51
N GLN A 135 -12.48 -16.72 2.63
CA GLN A 135 -12.26 -16.59 1.20
C GLN A 135 -12.05 -15.13 0.81
N LEU A 136 -10.88 -14.86 0.26
CA LEU A 136 -10.49 -13.58 -0.32
C LEU A 136 -10.40 -13.73 -1.84
N GLU A 137 -10.80 -12.69 -2.55
CA GLU A 137 -10.84 -12.67 -4.02
C GLU A 137 -9.81 -11.69 -4.61
N TYR A 138 -9.47 -10.63 -3.89
CA TYR A 138 -8.65 -9.51 -4.38
C TYR A 138 -7.58 -9.05 -3.38
N ALA A 139 -7.79 -9.21 -2.07
CA ALA A 139 -6.79 -8.84 -1.07
C ALA A 139 -5.66 -9.88 -1.02
N GLU A 140 -4.44 -9.42 -1.18
CA GLU A 140 -3.22 -10.24 -1.21
C GLU A 140 -2.31 -10.01 0.00
N HIS A 141 -2.58 -9.00 0.84
CA HIS A 141 -1.70 -8.67 1.97
C HIS A 141 -2.13 -9.23 3.32
N PHE A 142 -3.19 -10.02 3.37
CA PHE A 142 -3.53 -10.81 4.55
C PHE A 142 -4.18 -12.15 4.19
N THR A 143 -4.17 -13.07 5.14
CA THR A 143 -4.93 -14.32 5.11
C THR A 143 -5.62 -14.50 6.47
N VAL A 144 -6.73 -15.26 6.49
CA VAL A 144 -7.39 -15.62 7.75
C VAL A 144 -7.74 -17.10 7.76
N ASP A 145 -7.07 -17.87 8.61
CA ASP A 145 -7.38 -19.27 8.85
C ASP A 145 -8.41 -19.41 9.98
N GLU A 146 -9.35 -20.33 9.84
CA GLU A 146 -10.38 -20.62 10.83
C GLU A 146 -10.01 -21.85 11.64
N PHE A 147 -10.19 -21.81 12.96
CA PHE A 147 -9.98 -22.98 13.82
C PHE A 147 -11.24 -23.27 14.65
N GLU A 148 -11.28 -24.48 15.23
CA GLU A 148 -12.34 -24.88 16.15
C GLU A 148 -12.51 -23.86 17.29
N GLY A 149 -13.75 -23.73 17.79
CA GLY A 149 -14.06 -22.77 18.85
C GLY A 149 -14.17 -21.32 18.39
N GLY A 150 -14.22 -21.08 17.08
CA GLY A 150 -14.41 -19.73 16.50
C GLY A 150 -13.15 -18.86 16.56
N LEU A 151 -11.97 -19.48 16.64
CA LEU A 151 -10.71 -18.74 16.54
C LEU A 151 -10.42 -18.41 15.07
N ARG A 152 -9.72 -17.30 14.87
CA ARG A 152 -9.23 -16.87 13.55
C ARG A 152 -7.76 -16.51 13.66
N LEU A 153 -6.91 -17.06 12.81
CA LEU A 153 -5.52 -16.63 12.71
C LEU A 153 -5.38 -15.69 11.52
N ILE A 154 -5.04 -14.44 11.78
CA ILE A 154 -4.68 -13.47 10.76
C ILE A 154 -3.17 -13.58 10.53
N CYS A 155 -2.74 -13.73 9.28
CA CYS A 155 -1.35 -13.54 8.86
C CYS A 155 -1.29 -12.38 7.87
N VAL A 156 -0.41 -11.41 8.11
CA VAL A 156 -0.23 -10.21 7.30
C VAL A 156 1.10 -10.31 6.53
N SER A 157 1.17 -9.75 5.32
CA SER A 157 2.34 -9.86 4.43
C SER A 157 3.66 -9.32 4.99
N ASN A 158 3.60 -8.48 6.03
CA ASN A 158 4.77 -7.98 6.77
C ASN A 158 5.29 -8.99 7.83
N GLY A 159 4.72 -10.20 7.90
CA GLY A 159 5.09 -11.25 8.85
C GLY A 159 4.36 -11.18 10.19
N GLU A 160 3.45 -10.23 10.39
CA GLU A 160 2.65 -10.17 11.62
C GLU A 160 1.60 -11.28 11.66
N ARG A 161 1.40 -11.86 12.86
CA ARG A 161 0.45 -12.95 13.09
C ARG A 161 -0.39 -12.67 14.32
N PHE A 162 -1.71 -12.75 14.17
CA PHE A 162 -2.66 -12.44 15.23
C PHE A 162 -3.68 -13.56 15.37
N LEU A 163 -3.75 -14.17 16.56
CA LEU A 163 -4.85 -15.06 16.90
C LEU A 163 -5.99 -14.23 17.47
N VAL A 164 -7.07 -14.10 16.71
CA VAL A 164 -8.32 -13.49 17.12
C VAL A 164 -9.17 -14.54 17.84
N VAL A 165 -9.54 -14.23 19.09
CA VAL A 165 -10.18 -15.16 20.02
C VAL A 165 -11.48 -14.53 20.53
N PRO A 166 -12.62 -15.25 20.53
CA PRO A 166 -13.84 -14.77 21.19
C PRO A 166 -13.57 -14.39 22.66
N GLN A 167 -14.28 -13.40 23.21
CA GLN A 167 -13.97 -12.84 24.54
C GLN A 167 -13.80 -13.89 25.65
N ASP A 168 -14.73 -14.85 25.72
CA ASP A 168 -14.74 -15.87 26.78
C ASP A 168 -14.03 -17.18 26.40
N ALA A 169 -13.49 -17.27 25.18
CA ALA A 169 -12.79 -18.47 24.73
C ALA A 169 -11.38 -18.56 25.35
N LYS A 170 -10.89 -19.78 25.56
CA LYS A 170 -9.54 -20.01 26.07
C LYS A 170 -8.54 -19.81 24.94
N VAL A 171 -7.46 -19.06 25.19
CA VAL A 171 -6.30 -19.02 24.29
C VAL A 171 -5.60 -20.40 24.34
N PRO A 172 -5.25 -21.01 23.19
CA PRO A 172 -4.50 -22.26 23.18
C PRO A 172 -3.22 -22.20 24.03
N ASP A 173 -2.98 -23.22 24.85
CA ASP A 173 -1.73 -23.33 25.61
C ASP A 173 -0.58 -23.64 24.62
N GLY A 174 0.58 -23.01 24.82
CA GLY A 174 1.75 -23.23 23.95
C GLY A 174 1.70 -22.51 22.60
N LEU A 175 0.88 -21.47 22.48
CA LEU A 175 0.87 -20.59 21.30
C LEU A 175 2.29 -20.08 20.99
N SER A 176 2.65 -20.08 19.70
CA SER A 176 3.95 -19.59 19.24
C SER A 176 4.18 -18.13 19.66
N SER A 177 5.42 -17.78 20.03
CA SER A 177 5.75 -16.49 20.65
C SER A 177 5.63 -15.28 19.73
N ASP A 178 5.61 -15.52 18.42
CA ASP A 178 5.40 -14.49 17.38
C ASP A 178 3.91 -14.15 17.16
N ILE A 179 2.98 -14.93 17.73
CA ILE A 179 1.55 -14.71 17.56
C ILE A 179 1.00 -13.86 18.71
N ALA A 180 0.52 -12.66 18.39
CA ALA A 180 -0.19 -11.82 19.34
C ALA A 180 -1.68 -12.21 19.42
N VAL A 181 -2.31 -12.02 20.58
CA VAL A 181 -3.72 -12.37 20.79
C VAL A 181 -4.59 -11.12 20.75
N ILE A 182 -5.61 -11.13 19.89
CA ILE A 182 -6.66 -10.10 19.84
C ILE A 182 -7.96 -10.73 20.33
N ARG A 183 -8.69 -10.03 21.21
CA ARG A 183 -10.03 -10.47 21.61
C ARG A 183 -11.08 -9.86 20.68
N ARG A 184 -12.02 -10.66 20.18
CA ARG A 184 -13.17 -10.18 19.40
C ARG A 184 -14.49 -10.22 20.20
N PRO A 185 -15.38 -9.23 20.01
CA PRO A 185 -15.14 -8.00 19.24
C PRO A 185 -14.04 -7.16 19.92
N ALA A 186 -13.10 -6.65 19.12
CA ALA A 186 -12.06 -5.75 19.58
C ALA A 186 -12.76 -4.45 19.98
N ASN A 187 -12.81 -4.11 21.26
CA ASN A 187 -13.67 -3.04 21.79
C ASN A 187 -12.90 -1.96 22.56
N LYS A 188 -11.57 -1.97 22.43
CA LYS A 188 -10.66 -1.00 23.04
C LYS A 188 -9.57 -0.64 22.04
N VAL A 189 -9.98 -0.02 20.94
CA VAL A 189 -9.11 0.20 19.79
C VAL A 189 -8.62 1.64 19.73
N TYR A 190 -7.34 1.79 19.41
CA TYR A 190 -6.71 3.01 18.94
C TYR A 190 -6.55 2.92 17.41
N LEU A 191 -7.43 3.60 16.66
CA LEU A 191 -7.45 3.56 15.21
C LEU A 191 -6.64 4.72 14.62
N VAL A 192 -5.48 4.42 14.03
CA VAL A 192 -4.57 5.42 13.46
C VAL A 192 -4.65 5.46 11.94
N SER A 193 -4.95 4.33 11.30
CA SER A 193 -5.16 4.29 9.86
C SER A 193 -6.46 5.00 9.46
N SER A 194 -6.35 6.27 9.04
CA SER A 194 -7.50 7.07 8.60
C SER A 194 -8.19 6.53 7.34
N ALA A 195 -7.44 5.87 6.45
CA ALA A 195 -7.99 5.26 5.24
C ALA A 195 -9.04 4.18 5.56
N THR A 196 -8.89 3.48 6.69
CA THR A 196 -9.78 2.40 7.11
C THR A 196 -10.95 2.84 7.97
N MET A 197 -11.06 4.12 8.33
CA MET A 197 -12.17 4.65 9.15
C MET A 197 -13.54 4.39 8.53
N CYS A 198 -13.65 4.52 7.20
CA CYS A 198 -14.89 4.21 6.48
C CYS A 198 -15.30 2.73 6.62
N LEU A 199 -14.34 1.81 6.73
CA LEU A 199 -14.62 0.38 6.94
C LEU A 199 -15.23 0.15 8.34
N VAL A 200 -14.68 0.83 9.36
CA VAL A 200 -15.19 0.76 10.74
C VAL A 200 -16.60 1.37 10.82
N ASP A 201 -16.80 2.52 10.19
CA ASP A 201 -18.08 3.23 10.15
C ASP A 201 -19.16 2.40 9.44
N ALA A 202 -18.83 1.81 8.28
CA ALA A 202 -19.74 0.98 7.52
C ALA A 202 -20.15 -0.32 8.24
N LEU A 203 -19.29 -0.84 9.12
CA LEU A 203 -19.59 -1.99 9.97
C LEU A 203 -20.35 -1.64 11.26
N ASP A 204 -20.72 -0.37 11.44
CA ASP A 204 -21.31 0.15 12.68
C ASP A 204 -20.45 -0.19 13.92
N ALA A 205 -19.12 -0.07 13.76
CA ALA A 205 -18.13 -0.45 14.77
C ALA A 205 -17.42 0.76 15.39
N ASN A 206 -17.96 1.98 15.25
CA ASN A 206 -17.35 3.18 15.83
C ASN A 206 -17.26 3.11 17.37
N ASP A 207 -18.23 2.48 18.03
CA ASP A 207 -18.27 2.29 19.49
C ASP A 207 -17.14 1.39 20.02
N ASN A 208 -16.47 0.66 19.13
CA ASN A 208 -15.31 -0.17 19.46
C ASN A 208 -14.00 0.63 19.56
N ILE A 209 -14.01 1.87 19.06
CA ILE A 209 -12.84 2.75 19.00
C ILE A 209 -12.87 3.69 20.19
N ILE A 210 -11.81 3.70 20.98
CA ILE A 210 -11.66 4.63 22.13
C ILE A 210 -10.83 5.84 21.71
N MET A 211 -9.83 5.61 20.84
CA MET A 211 -8.86 6.61 20.46
C MET A 211 -8.69 6.65 18.94
N SER A 212 -8.51 7.85 18.39
CA SER A 212 -8.23 8.08 16.98
C SER A 212 -6.87 8.72 16.77
N GLY A 213 -6.19 8.33 15.71
CA GLY A 213 -4.98 9.00 15.22
C GLY A 213 -5.23 10.23 14.36
N THR A 214 -6.49 10.51 14.05
CA THR A 214 -6.96 11.62 13.21
C THR A 214 -7.90 12.53 14.01
N LYS A 215 -7.80 13.84 13.81
CA LYS A 215 -8.69 14.82 14.44
C LYS A 215 -10.01 14.93 13.68
N ALA A 216 -11.04 15.45 14.33
CA ALA A 216 -12.35 15.69 13.70
C ALA A 216 -12.25 16.58 12.45
N ASP A 217 -11.39 17.61 12.49
CA ASP A 217 -11.18 18.52 11.36
C ASP A 217 -10.56 17.81 10.13
N ASP A 218 -9.81 16.72 10.36
CA ASP A 218 -9.11 15.93 9.34
C ASP A 218 -9.88 14.64 8.98
N CYS A 219 -11.09 14.46 9.52
CA CYS A 219 -11.93 13.29 9.32
C CYS A 219 -13.13 13.64 8.42
N SER A 220 -13.29 12.86 7.34
CA SER A 220 -14.40 13.00 6.38
C SER A 220 -15.51 11.96 6.56
N VAL A 221 -15.24 10.89 7.31
CA VAL A 221 -16.19 9.80 7.55
C VAL A 221 -17.23 10.29 8.56
N VAL A 222 -18.48 10.45 8.11
CA VAL A 222 -19.51 11.22 8.83
C VAL A 222 -19.78 10.70 10.24
N GLY A 223 -20.01 9.40 10.41
CA GLY A 223 -20.31 8.82 11.73
C GLY A 223 -19.08 8.89 12.66
N PHE A 224 -17.90 8.53 12.14
CA PHE A 224 -16.64 8.63 12.88
C PHE A 224 -16.30 10.06 13.31
N LYS A 225 -16.49 11.05 12.41
CA LYS A 225 -16.31 12.47 12.71
C LYS A 225 -17.26 12.91 13.83
N SER A 226 -18.52 12.52 13.77
CA SER A 226 -19.49 12.83 14.83
C SER A 226 -19.07 12.23 16.19
N ALA A 227 -18.52 11.03 16.19
CA ALA A 227 -17.97 10.39 17.38
C ALA A 227 -16.74 11.13 17.95
N LEU A 228 -15.87 11.69 17.09
CA LEU A 228 -14.77 12.56 17.51
C LEU A 228 -15.26 13.89 18.10
N GLU A 229 -16.20 14.56 17.44
CA GLU A 229 -16.73 15.86 17.85
C GLU A 229 -17.50 15.79 19.18
N SER A 230 -18.22 14.69 19.40
CA SER A 230 -18.92 14.43 20.67
C SER A 230 -17.99 13.99 21.80
N GLY A 231 -16.75 13.61 21.49
CA GLY A 231 -15.78 13.08 22.44
C GLY A 231 -16.01 11.60 22.81
N ALA A 232 -16.88 10.89 22.09
CA ALA A 232 -17.02 9.43 22.22
C ALA A 232 -15.72 8.71 21.79
N ILE A 233 -15.06 9.23 20.76
CA ILE A 233 -13.70 8.85 20.37
C ILE A 233 -12.76 10.01 20.72
N ALA A 234 -11.72 9.75 21.51
CA ALA A 234 -10.74 10.76 21.88
C ALA A 234 -9.56 10.81 20.89
N TYR A 235 -8.94 11.97 20.72
CA TYR A 235 -7.72 12.08 19.91
C TYR A 235 -6.49 11.58 20.68
N GLY A 236 -5.84 10.55 20.13
CA GLY A 236 -4.68 9.86 20.70
C GLY A 236 -3.33 10.24 20.12
N GLY A 237 -3.27 11.19 19.18
CA GLY A 237 -2.03 11.55 18.47
C GLY A 237 -1.86 10.78 17.16
N LYS A 238 -1.05 11.27 16.22
CA LYS A 238 -0.84 10.59 14.93
C LYS A 238 0.20 9.47 15.04
N TYR A 239 0.31 8.62 14.01
CA TYR A 239 1.27 7.49 13.95
C TYR A 239 2.70 7.84 14.39
N SER A 240 3.20 9.04 14.07
CA SER A 240 4.57 9.48 14.39
C SER A 240 4.69 10.18 15.75
N ALA A 241 3.58 10.55 16.39
CA ALA A 241 3.55 11.28 17.64
C ALA A 241 2.30 10.95 18.47
N PRO A 242 2.16 9.69 18.93
CA PRO A 242 1.06 9.30 19.80
C PRO A 242 1.21 9.91 21.21
N ASP A 243 0.09 10.22 21.84
CA ASP A 243 0.00 10.62 23.23
C ASP A 243 0.00 9.37 24.11
N TYR A 244 1.20 8.90 24.43
CA TYR A 244 1.42 7.69 25.21
C TYR A 244 0.74 7.71 26.59
N GLU A 245 0.65 8.86 27.23
CA GLU A 245 0.01 8.98 28.55
C GLU A 245 -1.50 8.77 28.43
N ARG A 246 -2.13 9.42 27.46
CA ARG A 246 -3.57 9.21 27.19
C ARG A 246 -3.87 7.80 26.72
N ILE A 247 -3.07 7.25 25.81
CA ILE A 247 -3.28 5.88 25.31
C ILE A 247 -3.17 4.87 26.46
N SER A 248 -2.15 4.99 27.31
CA SER A 248 -2.00 4.12 28.48
C SER A 248 -3.18 4.24 29.45
N ALA A 249 -3.68 5.46 29.68
CA ALA A 249 -4.83 5.71 30.55
C ALA A 249 -6.18 5.25 29.96
N SER A 250 -6.30 5.19 28.62
CA SER A 250 -7.53 4.82 27.92
C SER A 250 -7.91 3.33 28.05
N GLY A 251 -6.92 2.48 28.34
CA GLY A 251 -7.10 1.04 28.38
C GLY A 251 -7.21 0.38 26.99
N CYS A 252 -6.81 1.08 25.91
CA CYS A 252 -6.67 0.49 24.59
C CYS A 252 -5.81 -0.79 24.64
N THR A 253 -6.24 -1.82 23.92
CA THR A 253 -5.55 -3.11 23.82
C THR A 253 -5.08 -3.42 22.41
N LEU A 254 -5.60 -2.71 21.42
CA LEU A 254 -5.25 -2.86 20.00
C LEU A 254 -4.98 -1.47 19.40
N ALA A 255 -3.85 -1.30 18.73
CA ALA A 255 -3.60 -0.20 17.81
C ALA A 255 -3.68 -0.72 16.37
N ILE A 256 -4.49 -0.06 15.54
CA ILE A 256 -4.57 -0.34 14.11
C ILE A 256 -3.83 0.80 13.39
N GLU A 257 -2.61 0.51 12.97
CA GLU A 257 -1.67 1.42 12.32
C GLU A 257 -1.66 1.19 10.80
N ASN A 258 -1.36 2.22 10.01
CA ASN A 258 -1.05 2.04 8.60
C ASN A 258 0.47 1.87 8.39
N THR A 259 0.88 1.65 7.15
CA THR A 259 2.29 1.45 6.77
C THR A 259 3.22 2.62 7.12
N MET A 260 2.70 3.83 7.40
CA MET A 260 3.52 4.98 7.80
C MET A 260 4.25 4.77 9.12
N ILE A 261 3.75 3.87 9.98
CA ILE A 261 4.41 3.50 11.23
C ILE A 261 5.82 2.93 11.00
N ASN A 262 6.09 2.39 9.80
CA ASN A 262 7.40 1.84 9.43
C ASN A 262 8.49 2.92 9.33
N HIS A 263 8.13 4.19 9.14
CA HIS A 263 9.07 5.32 9.22
C HIS A 263 9.42 5.71 10.66
N THR A 264 8.71 5.17 11.65
CA THR A 264 8.88 5.45 13.08
C THR A 264 8.82 4.16 13.91
N PRO A 265 9.75 3.20 13.69
CA PRO A 265 9.69 1.88 14.33
C PRO A 265 9.68 1.95 15.87
N ASP A 266 10.36 2.94 16.45
CA ASP A 266 10.35 3.19 17.90
C ASP A 266 8.94 3.42 18.47
N VAL A 267 8.02 3.98 17.67
CA VAL A 267 6.64 4.20 18.09
C VAL A 267 5.92 2.87 18.25
N LYS A 268 6.06 1.97 17.26
CA LYS A 268 5.46 0.62 17.31
C LYS A 268 5.96 -0.15 18.52
N GLU A 269 7.27 -0.17 18.75
CA GLU A 269 7.85 -0.82 19.93
C GLU A 269 7.32 -0.23 21.23
N LYS A 270 7.13 1.09 21.30
CA LYS A 270 6.65 1.76 22.50
C LYS A 270 5.17 1.47 22.77
N LEU A 271 4.33 1.42 21.74
CA LEU A 271 2.93 0.97 21.88
C LEU A 271 2.86 -0.48 22.39
N GLN A 272 3.72 -1.36 21.87
CA GLN A 272 3.83 -2.75 22.34
C GLN A 272 4.32 -2.84 23.79
N LYS A 273 5.31 -2.02 24.19
CA LYS A 273 5.79 -1.92 25.59
C LYS A 273 4.70 -1.42 26.55
N LEU A 274 3.72 -0.66 26.06
CA LEU A 274 2.55 -0.24 26.82
C LEU A 274 1.45 -1.33 26.91
N GLY A 275 1.64 -2.46 26.24
CA GLY A 275 0.73 -3.60 26.28
C GLY A 275 -0.31 -3.62 25.17
N LEU A 276 -0.21 -2.74 24.16
CA LEU A 276 -1.08 -2.80 22.99
C LEU A 276 -0.55 -3.86 22.02
N VAL A 277 -1.46 -4.66 21.47
CA VAL A 277 -1.21 -5.34 20.20
C VAL A 277 -1.20 -4.27 19.10
N VAL A 278 -0.21 -4.30 18.22
CA VAL A 278 -0.13 -3.38 17.08
C VAL A 278 -0.33 -4.19 15.81
N LEU A 279 -1.39 -3.88 15.06
CA LEU A 279 -1.68 -4.43 13.74
C LEU A 279 -1.36 -3.35 12.71
N THR A 280 -0.43 -3.64 11.80
CA THR A 280 -0.14 -2.75 10.66
C THR A 280 -0.97 -3.21 9.46
N GLU A 281 -2.04 -2.48 9.17
CA GLU A 281 -2.85 -2.73 7.98
C GLU A 281 -2.13 -2.24 6.71
N GLN A 282 -2.36 -2.94 5.60
CA GLN A 282 -1.66 -2.73 4.33
C GLN A 282 -2.62 -2.53 3.17
N SER A 283 -3.85 -2.06 3.44
CA SER A 283 -4.86 -1.77 2.42
C SER A 283 -4.40 -0.74 1.39
N SER A 284 -3.43 0.12 1.72
CA SER A 284 -2.84 1.08 0.77
C SER A 284 -1.90 0.44 -0.26
N SER A 285 -1.44 -0.78 0.02
CA SER A 285 -0.45 -1.50 -0.78
C SER A 285 -1.07 -2.57 -1.68
N GLU A 286 -2.36 -2.87 -1.49
CA GLU A 286 -3.06 -3.88 -2.27
C GLU A 286 -2.92 -3.59 -3.78
N PRO A 287 -2.64 -4.64 -4.58
CA PRO A 287 -2.41 -4.48 -6.00
C PRO A 287 -3.70 -4.17 -6.73
N GLU A 288 -4.88 -4.44 -6.15
CA GLU A 288 -6.18 -4.19 -6.78
C GLU A 288 -7.04 -3.21 -5.98
N ALA A 289 -7.81 -2.37 -6.68
CA ALA A 289 -8.74 -1.42 -6.05
C ALA A 289 -9.78 -2.13 -5.16
N LEU A 290 -10.34 -3.26 -5.63
CA LEU A 290 -11.24 -4.10 -4.84
C LEU A 290 -10.52 -4.83 -3.70
N GLY A 291 -9.22 -5.11 -3.83
CA GLY A 291 -8.39 -5.65 -2.75
C GLY A 291 -8.37 -4.71 -1.54
N ARG A 292 -8.29 -3.40 -1.78
CA ARG A 292 -8.39 -2.38 -0.71
C ARG A 292 -9.72 -2.44 0.04
N VAL A 293 -10.83 -2.60 -0.69
CA VAL A 293 -12.18 -2.69 -0.12
C VAL A 293 -12.34 -3.99 0.66
N GLU A 294 -11.74 -5.09 0.19
CA GLU A 294 -11.86 -6.41 0.80
C GLU A 294 -11.24 -6.51 2.21
N TRP A 295 -10.39 -5.55 2.60
CA TRP A 295 -9.95 -5.38 3.99
C TRP A 295 -11.13 -5.23 4.97
N ILE A 296 -12.32 -4.81 4.51
CA ILE A 296 -13.53 -4.81 5.35
C ILE A 296 -13.79 -6.18 5.98
N LYS A 297 -13.42 -7.29 5.31
CA LYS A 297 -13.56 -8.65 5.86
C LYS A 297 -12.62 -8.89 7.05
N LEU A 298 -11.39 -8.37 7.02
CA LEU A 298 -10.48 -8.41 8.19
C LEU A 298 -11.05 -7.60 9.35
N PHE A 299 -11.59 -6.40 9.08
CA PHE A 299 -12.28 -5.62 10.10
C PHE A 299 -13.54 -6.32 10.64
N GLY A 300 -14.26 -7.06 9.79
CA GLY A 300 -15.35 -7.95 10.18
C GLY A 300 -14.90 -9.02 11.17
N VAL A 301 -13.73 -9.65 10.95
CA VAL A 301 -13.13 -10.61 11.89
C VAL A 301 -12.78 -9.96 13.23
N LEU A 302 -12.21 -8.75 13.21
CA LEU A 302 -11.81 -8.03 14.43
C LEU A 302 -13.01 -7.59 15.27
N PHE A 303 -14.09 -7.14 14.62
CA PHE A 303 -15.26 -6.56 15.29
C PHE A 303 -16.44 -7.51 15.44
N ASP A 304 -16.29 -8.79 15.07
CA ASP A 304 -17.35 -9.80 15.14
C ASP A 304 -18.55 -9.46 14.23
N LYS A 305 -18.22 -9.07 13.00
CA LYS A 305 -19.09 -8.55 11.93
C LYS A 305 -18.79 -9.21 10.57
N GLU A 306 -18.44 -10.50 10.57
CA GLU A 306 -18.02 -11.23 9.37
C GLU A 306 -19.12 -11.26 8.29
N ASP A 307 -20.38 -11.48 8.68
CA ASP A 307 -21.52 -11.53 7.75
C ASP A 307 -21.82 -10.16 7.14
N GLU A 308 -21.82 -9.09 7.95
CA GLU A 308 -22.01 -7.71 7.47
C GLU A 308 -20.88 -7.28 6.54
N ALA A 309 -19.63 -7.61 6.89
CA ALA A 309 -18.47 -7.32 6.05
C ALA A 309 -18.54 -8.03 4.70
N ALA A 310 -18.94 -9.31 4.68
CA ALA A 310 -19.11 -10.06 3.45
C ALA A 310 -20.22 -9.46 2.58
N HIS A 311 -21.34 -9.04 3.18
CA HIS A 311 -22.43 -8.40 2.46
C HIS A 311 -21.99 -7.08 1.80
N LEU A 312 -21.38 -6.18 2.58
CA LEU A 312 -20.91 -4.87 2.10
C LEU A 312 -19.86 -5.00 1.00
N PHE A 313 -18.92 -5.93 1.15
CA PHE A 313 -17.92 -6.20 0.12
C PHE A 313 -18.57 -6.68 -1.19
N ASN A 314 -19.49 -7.65 -1.10
CA ASN A 314 -20.16 -8.20 -2.28
C ASN A 314 -21.02 -7.16 -3.00
N GLU A 315 -21.65 -6.24 -2.26
CA GLU A 315 -22.38 -5.12 -2.86
C GLU A 315 -21.44 -4.18 -3.64
N GLN A 316 -20.32 -3.77 -3.04
CA GLN A 316 -19.33 -2.92 -3.71
C GLN A 316 -18.75 -3.60 -4.95
N LYS A 317 -18.37 -4.88 -4.83
CA LYS A 317 -17.90 -5.69 -5.95
C LYS A 317 -18.92 -5.72 -7.09
N ALA A 318 -20.18 -6.04 -6.80
CA ALA A 318 -21.22 -6.14 -7.83
C ALA A 318 -21.43 -4.80 -8.56
N ARG A 319 -21.33 -3.67 -7.86
CA ARG A 319 -21.41 -2.34 -8.47
C ARG A 319 -20.21 -2.06 -9.38
N VAL A 320 -18.99 -2.36 -8.94
CA VAL A 320 -17.79 -2.22 -9.76
C VAL A 320 -17.86 -3.10 -11.02
N GLU A 321 -18.32 -4.34 -10.89
CA GLU A 321 -18.54 -5.26 -12.02
C GLU A 321 -19.61 -4.72 -12.99
N GLN A 322 -20.68 -4.11 -12.47
CA GLN A 322 -21.70 -3.48 -13.30
C GLN A 322 -21.12 -2.36 -14.16
N THR A 323 -20.33 -1.46 -13.57
CA THR A 323 -19.78 -0.29 -14.28
C THR A 323 -18.66 -0.67 -15.23
N SER A 324 -17.79 -1.60 -14.84
CA SER A 324 -16.76 -2.14 -15.74
C SER A 324 -17.33 -2.96 -16.91
N GLY A 325 -18.56 -3.47 -16.78
CA GLY A 325 -19.31 -4.10 -17.86
C GLY A 325 -19.93 -3.10 -18.87
N LEU A 326 -19.92 -1.80 -18.59
CA LEU A 326 -20.43 -0.77 -19.49
C LEU A 326 -19.50 -0.56 -20.70
N ALA A 327 -20.02 0.12 -21.73
CA ALA A 327 -19.24 0.43 -22.91
C ALA A 327 -18.08 1.37 -22.57
N SER A 328 -16.86 0.91 -22.84
CA SER A 328 -15.66 1.74 -22.67
C SER A 328 -15.74 3.01 -23.51
N SER A 329 -15.39 4.14 -22.89
CA SER A 329 -15.23 5.43 -23.58
C SER A 329 -13.96 5.48 -24.45
N GLY A 330 -12.96 4.64 -24.12
CA GLY A 330 -11.62 4.66 -24.69
C GLY A 330 -10.85 5.97 -24.47
N LYS A 331 -11.31 6.83 -23.55
CA LYS A 331 -10.71 8.13 -23.26
C LYS A 331 -9.41 7.95 -22.49
N THR A 332 -8.39 8.69 -22.90
CA THR A 332 -7.11 8.73 -22.17
C THR A 332 -7.18 9.74 -21.02
N VAL A 333 -6.76 9.33 -19.82
CA VAL A 333 -6.91 10.10 -18.57
C VAL A 333 -5.56 10.31 -17.90
N ALA A 334 -5.20 11.57 -17.65
CA ALA A 334 -4.03 11.93 -16.87
C ALA A 334 -4.43 12.28 -15.43
N TYR A 335 -3.86 11.59 -14.44
CA TYR A 335 -4.11 11.84 -13.02
C TYR A 335 -2.85 12.35 -12.31
N PHE A 336 -2.88 13.55 -11.73
CA PHE A 336 -1.70 14.14 -11.09
C PHE A 336 -2.02 15.35 -10.21
N TYR A 337 -1.07 15.78 -9.37
CA TYR A 337 -0.99 17.16 -8.86
C TYR A 337 0.38 17.77 -9.18
N ILE A 338 0.54 19.08 -8.95
CA ILE A 338 1.83 19.77 -9.10
C ILE A 338 2.38 20.06 -7.71
N ASN A 339 3.57 19.54 -7.40
CA ASN A 339 4.21 19.78 -6.11
C ASN A 339 4.84 21.20 -6.03
N SER A 340 5.36 21.57 -4.86
CA SER A 340 5.96 22.89 -4.62
C SER A 340 7.17 23.21 -5.51
N ASN A 341 7.80 22.19 -6.09
CA ASN A 341 8.95 22.35 -6.99
C ASN A 341 8.52 22.49 -8.46
N GLY A 342 7.21 22.47 -8.74
CA GLY A 342 6.67 22.57 -10.10
C GLY A 342 6.66 21.25 -10.87
N ALA A 343 7.05 20.14 -10.24
CA ALA A 343 7.02 18.81 -10.85
C ALA A 343 5.63 18.17 -10.72
N ALA A 344 5.27 17.34 -11.70
CA ALA A 344 4.03 16.58 -11.69
C ALA A 344 4.21 15.32 -10.84
N VAL A 345 3.36 15.15 -9.84
CA VAL A 345 3.29 13.94 -9.04
C VAL A 345 2.05 13.18 -9.46
N THR A 346 2.26 12.02 -10.04
CA THR A 346 1.26 11.15 -10.67
C THR A 346 1.27 9.78 -10.00
N ARG A 347 0.40 8.88 -10.44
CA ARG A 347 0.28 7.53 -9.87
C ARG A 347 0.96 6.51 -10.77
N ARG A 348 1.30 5.36 -10.19
CA ARG A 348 1.91 4.28 -10.96
C ARG A 348 0.88 3.61 -11.86
N ALA A 349 1.29 3.16 -13.04
CA ALA A 349 0.47 2.23 -13.79
C ALA A 349 0.19 1.00 -12.90
N GLY A 350 -1.05 0.52 -12.94
CA GLY A 350 -1.53 -0.54 -12.05
C GLY A 350 -1.79 -0.13 -10.60
N ASP A 351 -1.59 1.13 -10.18
CA ASP A 351 -2.06 1.55 -8.85
C ASP A 351 -3.60 1.59 -8.78
N TYR A 352 -4.16 1.64 -7.57
CA TYR A 352 -5.61 1.65 -7.40
C TYR A 352 -6.32 2.80 -8.14
N VAL A 353 -5.69 3.98 -8.32
CA VAL A 353 -6.29 5.09 -9.07
C VAL A 353 -6.29 4.80 -10.56
N ALA A 354 -5.16 4.34 -11.12
CA ALA A 354 -5.07 3.92 -12.50
C ALA A 354 -6.09 2.80 -12.82
N GLN A 355 -6.26 1.84 -11.91
CA GLN A 355 -7.28 0.80 -12.05
C GLN A 355 -8.71 1.35 -11.99
N MET A 356 -9.02 2.28 -11.08
CA MET A 356 -10.36 2.89 -11.06
C MET A 356 -10.67 3.59 -12.40
N ILE A 357 -9.67 4.21 -13.03
CA ILE A 357 -9.80 4.80 -14.38
C ILE A 357 -10.10 3.71 -15.42
N GLU A 358 -9.41 2.58 -15.38
CA GLU A 358 -9.61 1.47 -16.32
C GLU A 358 -10.96 0.78 -16.12
N LEU A 359 -11.36 0.54 -14.86
CA LEU A 359 -12.66 -0.01 -14.48
C LEU A 359 -13.82 0.91 -14.88
N ALA A 360 -13.59 2.23 -14.89
CA ALA A 360 -14.54 3.21 -15.42
C ALA A 360 -14.60 3.25 -16.96
N GLY A 361 -13.82 2.41 -17.65
CA GLY A 361 -13.79 2.34 -19.12
C GLY A 361 -12.94 3.42 -19.78
N GLY A 362 -12.00 4.02 -19.04
CA GLY A 362 -10.93 4.88 -19.56
C GLY A 362 -9.64 4.13 -19.82
N SER A 363 -8.58 4.86 -20.16
CA SER A 363 -7.21 4.34 -20.24
C SER A 363 -6.25 5.32 -19.57
N TYR A 364 -5.36 4.83 -18.72
CA TYR A 364 -4.40 5.69 -18.05
C TYR A 364 -3.38 6.26 -19.04
N ALA A 365 -3.10 7.57 -18.94
CA ALA A 365 -2.30 8.28 -19.94
C ALA A 365 -0.78 8.02 -19.84
N LEU A 366 -0.31 7.43 -18.74
CA LEU A 366 1.10 7.12 -18.54
C LEU A 366 1.30 5.60 -18.54
N ASP A 367 2.41 5.17 -19.13
CA ASP A 367 2.80 3.75 -19.21
C ASP A 367 3.72 3.31 -18.05
N ASP A 368 3.99 2.01 -17.99
CA ASP A 368 4.88 1.41 -16.99
C ASP A 368 6.29 2.00 -17.03
N ALA A 369 6.83 2.33 -18.21
CA ALA A 369 8.18 2.88 -18.35
C ALA A 369 8.28 4.31 -17.80
N GLN A 370 7.23 5.09 -17.96
CA GLN A 370 7.12 6.45 -17.46
C GLN A 370 6.81 6.48 -15.96
N THR A 371 6.15 5.44 -15.45
CA THR A 371 5.78 5.31 -14.05
C THR A 371 6.61 4.28 -13.27
N ALA A 372 7.71 3.81 -13.87
CA ALA A 372 8.66 2.95 -13.22
C ALA A 372 9.22 3.65 -11.97
N SER A 373 8.96 3.05 -10.81
CA SER A 373 9.49 3.44 -9.52
C SER A 373 9.91 2.18 -8.77
N THR A 374 10.86 2.24 -7.86
CA THR A 374 11.23 1.08 -7.04
C THR A 374 10.41 0.99 -5.75
N SER A 375 9.69 2.06 -5.38
CA SER A 375 8.87 2.11 -4.17
C SER A 375 7.70 3.11 -4.28
N GLY A 376 6.68 2.90 -3.45
CA GLY A 376 5.50 3.77 -3.34
C GLY A 376 4.50 3.65 -4.49
N SER A 377 3.31 4.24 -4.30
CA SER A 377 2.20 4.23 -5.27
C SER A 377 2.13 5.50 -6.14
N SER A 378 3.08 6.42 -5.97
CA SER A 378 3.18 7.69 -6.70
C SER A 378 4.54 7.84 -7.35
N VAL A 379 4.61 8.59 -8.45
CA VAL A 379 5.82 8.91 -9.21
C VAL A 379 5.92 10.41 -9.38
N THR A 380 7.12 10.97 -9.19
CA THR A 380 7.38 12.39 -9.48
C THR A 380 8.11 12.50 -10.80
N LEU A 381 7.56 13.30 -11.71
CA LEU A 381 8.11 13.57 -13.03
C LEU A 381 8.33 15.08 -13.19
N GLU A 382 9.51 15.45 -13.70
CA GLU A 382 9.75 16.81 -14.18
C GLU A 382 8.66 17.20 -15.19
N MET A 383 8.19 18.46 -15.10
CA MET A 383 6.97 18.87 -15.79
C MET A 383 7.06 18.69 -17.31
N GLU A 384 8.20 18.96 -17.92
CA GLU A 384 8.42 18.79 -19.36
C GLU A 384 8.31 17.32 -19.78
N ARG A 385 8.82 16.40 -18.95
CA ARG A 385 8.71 14.95 -19.19
C ARG A 385 7.26 14.50 -19.05
N PHE A 386 6.58 14.95 -18.01
CA PHE A 386 5.15 14.67 -17.82
C PHE A 386 4.31 15.22 -18.96
N TYR A 387 4.57 16.47 -19.39
CA TYR A 387 3.89 17.11 -20.51
C TYR A 387 4.05 16.30 -21.80
N ALA A 388 5.26 15.83 -22.10
CA ALA A 388 5.51 15.01 -23.29
C ALA A 388 4.67 13.72 -23.31
N ALA A 389 4.44 13.11 -22.15
CA ALA A 389 3.61 11.91 -22.00
C ALA A 389 2.10 12.20 -22.04
N ALA A 390 1.65 13.23 -21.32
CA ALA A 390 0.24 13.39 -20.99
C ALA A 390 -0.49 14.52 -21.76
N LYS A 391 0.20 15.34 -22.55
CA LYS A 391 -0.40 16.52 -23.23
C LYS A 391 -1.61 16.20 -24.12
N ASP A 392 -1.66 14.98 -24.67
CA ASP A 392 -2.69 14.53 -25.60
C ASP A 392 -3.84 13.77 -24.90
N ALA A 393 -3.81 13.68 -23.57
CA ALA A 393 -4.88 13.09 -22.77
C ALA A 393 -6.23 13.78 -23.07
N ASP A 394 -7.28 12.98 -23.22
CA ASP A 394 -8.65 13.48 -23.42
C ASP A 394 -9.20 14.18 -22.17
N ILE A 395 -8.79 13.71 -21.00
CA ILE A 395 -9.30 14.12 -19.69
C ILE A 395 -8.13 14.30 -18.72
N ILE A 396 -8.20 15.34 -17.89
CA ILE A 396 -7.34 15.51 -16.73
C ILE A 396 -8.18 15.33 -15.48
N VAL A 397 -7.69 14.52 -14.54
CA VAL A 397 -8.19 14.45 -13.17
C VAL A 397 -7.09 14.94 -12.25
N TYR A 398 -7.25 16.17 -11.74
CA TYR A 398 -6.32 16.76 -10.80
C TYR A 398 -6.54 16.17 -9.39
N ASN A 399 -5.45 15.80 -8.72
CA ASN A 399 -5.52 15.18 -7.40
C ASN A 399 -5.74 16.23 -6.31
N GLY A 400 -7.02 16.57 -6.08
CA GLY A 400 -7.46 17.47 -5.01
C GLY A 400 -7.32 16.90 -3.60
N THR A 401 -7.08 15.59 -3.49
CA THR A 401 -6.76 14.90 -2.22
C THR A 401 -5.46 15.42 -1.59
N ILE A 402 -4.52 15.88 -2.43
CA ILE A 402 -3.21 16.36 -1.99
C ILE A 402 -3.10 17.88 -2.13
N ASP A 403 -3.72 18.46 -3.16
CA ASP A 403 -3.68 19.89 -3.42
C ASP A 403 -5.09 20.47 -3.65
N GLU A 404 -5.69 20.92 -2.55
CA GLU A 404 -7.02 21.52 -2.52
C GLU A 404 -7.08 22.95 -3.12
N SER A 405 -5.93 23.55 -3.46
CA SER A 405 -5.90 24.96 -3.87
C SER A 405 -6.41 25.22 -5.29
N VAL A 406 -6.78 24.19 -6.05
CA VAL A 406 -7.30 24.29 -7.41
C VAL A 406 -8.83 24.33 -7.40
N ALA A 407 -9.40 25.54 -7.40
CA ALA A 407 -10.84 25.75 -7.42
C ALA A 407 -11.38 25.98 -8.84
N THR A 408 -10.61 26.65 -9.70
CA THR A 408 -10.99 27.06 -11.05
C THR A 408 -9.98 26.60 -12.11
N LEU A 409 -10.37 26.67 -13.39
CA LEU A 409 -9.43 26.38 -14.48
C LEU A 409 -8.23 27.34 -14.49
N ASN A 410 -8.41 28.59 -14.03
CA ASN A 410 -7.34 29.56 -13.90
C ASN A 410 -6.34 29.18 -12.81
N ASP A 411 -6.82 28.67 -11.66
CA ASP A 411 -5.93 28.19 -10.60
C ASP A 411 -5.09 27.01 -11.10
N PHE A 412 -5.74 26.09 -11.82
CA PHE A 412 -5.08 24.95 -12.46
C PHE A 412 -3.98 25.40 -13.43
N VAL A 413 -4.30 26.26 -14.40
CA VAL A 413 -3.31 26.78 -15.36
C VAL A 413 -2.22 27.61 -14.66
N GLY A 414 -2.55 28.26 -13.55
CA GLY A 414 -1.62 29.00 -12.70
C GLY A 414 -0.56 28.12 -12.04
N LYS A 415 -0.79 26.81 -11.87
CA LYS A 415 0.20 25.88 -11.31
C LYS A 415 1.42 25.72 -12.20
N ASN A 416 1.23 25.67 -13.51
CA ASN A 416 2.30 25.59 -14.49
C ASN A 416 1.81 26.02 -15.88
N ALA A 417 2.57 26.90 -16.56
CA ALA A 417 2.19 27.46 -17.85
C ALA A 417 1.95 26.40 -18.95
N LEU A 418 2.63 25.24 -18.89
CA LEU A 418 2.45 24.14 -19.84
C LEU A 418 1.06 23.52 -19.78
N LEU A 419 0.35 23.64 -18.65
CA LEU A 419 -0.99 23.08 -18.47
C LEU A 419 -1.98 23.64 -19.49
N SER A 420 -1.88 24.93 -19.84
CA SER A 420 -2.71 25.57 -20.88
C SER A 420 -2.64 24.88 -22.26
N GLN A 421 -1.59 24.08 -22.50
CA GLN A 421 -1.35 23.43 -23.78
C GLN A 421 -1.97 22.04 -23.92
N PHE A 422 -2.44 21.44 -22.82
CA PHE A 422 -3.05 20.12 -22.83
C PHE A 422 -4.35 20.11 -23.66
N LYS A 423 -4.59 19.01 -24.38
CA LYS A 423 -5.83 18.77 -25.14
C LYS A 423 -7.05 18.84 -24.23
N ALA A 424 -7.01 18.18 -23.07
CA ALA A 424 -8.09 18.22 -22.07
C ALA A 424 -8.45 19.66 -21.65
N VAL A 425 -7.45 20.51 -21.40
CA VAL A 425 -7.66 21.92 -21.00
C VAL A 425 -8.31 22.72 -22.13
N LYS A 426 -7.81 22.58 -23.36
CA LYS A 426 -8.37 23.25 -24.55
C LYS A 426 -9.83 22.85 -24.82
N ASN A 427 -10.21 21.64 -24.42
CA ASN A 427 -11.56 21.10 -24.57
C ASN A 427 -12.43 21.26 -23.32
N GLY A 428 -11.91 21.86 -22.23
CA GLY A 428 -12.63 22.03 -20.97
C GLY A 428 -12.94 20.73 -20.22
N ASN A 429 -12.14 19.67 -20.40
CA ASN A 429 -12.29 18.37 -19.74
C ASN A 429 -11.27 18.20 -18.61
N VAL A 430 -11.31 19.14 -17.66
CA VAL A 430 -10.46 19.14 -16.47
C VAL A 430 -11.34 18.94 -15.25
N TRP A 431 -11.00 17.96 -14.45
CA TRP A 431 -11.70 17.58 -13.23
C TRP A 431 -10.74 17.65 -12.05
N VAL A 432 -11.28 17.73 -10.85
CA VAL A 432 -10.51 17.63 -9.60
C VAL A 432 -11.22 16.67 -8.66
N THR A 433 -10.45 15.81 -7.98
CA THR A 433 -11.00 14.94 -6.94
C THR A 433 -11.39 15.72 -5.69
N SER A 434 -12.33 15.21 -4.90
CA SER A 434 -12.55 15.69 -3.54
C SER A 434 -11.31 15.47 -2.66
N ALA A 435 -11.19 16.26 -1.59
CA ALA A 435 -10.06 16.20 -0.66
C ALA A 435 -10.01 14.90 0.17
N ASP A 436 -11.17 14.25 0.30
CA ASP A 436 -11.41 13.14 1.20
C ASP A 436 -11.42 11.76 0.51
N MET A 437 -11.29 11.72 -0.81
CA MET A 437 -11.38 10.48 -1.60
C MET A 437 -10.55 9.32 -1.03
N TYR A 438 -9.35 9.59 -0.48
CA TYR A 438 -8.49 8.54 0.10
C TYR A 438 -9.04 7.87 1.38
N GLN A 439 -9.94 8.54 2.12
CA GLN A 439 -10.58 8.01 3.32
C GLN A 439 -11.86 7.22 3.01
N GLN A 440 -12.28 7.17 1.75
CA GLN A 440 -13.60 6.67 1.32
C GLN A 440 -13.49 5.36 0.52
N MET A 441 -12.81 4.35 1.09
CA MET A 441 -12.68 3.03 0.44
C MET A 441 -14.03 2.34 0.23
N THR A 442 -15.02 2.59 1.09
CA THR A 442 -16.39 2.08 0.91
C THR A 442 -17.15 2.74 -0.24
N SER A 443 -16.58 3.78 -0.86
CA SER A 443 -17.17 4.50 -1.99
C SER A 443 -16.41 4.25 -3.29
N THR A 444 -15.56 3.22 -3.36
CA THR A 444 -14.82 2.88 -4.57
C THR A 444 -15.75 2.68 -5.78
N ALA A 445 -16.91 2.04 -5.61
CA ALA A 445 -17.88 1.94 -6.68
C ALA A 445 -18.42 3.30 -7.13
N ASP A 446 -18.78 4.18 -6.19
CA ASP A 446 -19.26 5.54 -6.50
C ASP A 446 -18.21 6.36 -7.26
N ILE A 447 -16.93 6.27 -6.85
CA ILE A 447 -15.82 6.96 -7.53
C ILE A 447 -15.66 6.43 -8.97
N ILE A 448 -15.77 5.12 -9.18
CA ILE A 448 -15.70 4.50 -10.51
C ILE A 448 -16.90 4.94 -11.37
N ASP A 449 -18.10 5.01 -10.80
CA ASP A 449 -19.31 5.48 -11.47
C ASP A 449 -19.18 6.94 -11.93
N GLU A 450 -18.66 7.81 -11.07
CA GLU A 450 -18.42 9.22 -11.41
C GLU A 450 -17.31 9.38 -12.45
N LEU A 451 -16.23 8.58 -12.36
CA LEU A 451 -15.20 8.55 -13.40
C LEU A 451 -15.81 8.14 -14.74
N HIS A 452 -16.64 7.09 -14.76
CA HIS A 452 -17.30 6.65 -15.99
C HIS A 452 -18.16 7.77 -16.59
N GLY A 453 -19.00 8.41 -15.77
CA GLY A 453 -19.83 9.53 -16.22
C GLY A 453 -19.02 10.74 -16.70
N ALA A 454 -17.88 11.03 -16.06
CA ALA A 454 -16.95 12.06 -16.53
C ALA A 454 -16.36 11.72 -17.93
N PHE A 455 -16.21 10.44 -18.25
CA PHE A 455 -15.64 9.98 -19.52
C PHE A 455 -16.64 9.96 -20.67
N THR A 456 -17.90 9.65 -20.36
CA THR A 456 -19.02 9.58 -21.33
C THR A 456 -19.68 10.94 -21.56
N GLY A 457 -19.46 11.90 -20.67
CA GLY A 457 -20.03 13.25 -20.75
C GLY A 457 -21.42 13.35 -20.12
N ASP A 458 -21.69 12.54 -19.10
CA ASP A 458 -22.93 12.56 -18.33
C ASP A 458 -23.07 13.84 -17.50
N ASP A 459 -24.28 14.08 -16.98
CA ASP A 459 -24.56 15.21 -16.10
C ASP A 459 -23.84 15.03 -14.76
N ALA A 460 -22.87 15.89 -14.48
CA ALA A 460 -22.04 15.85 -13.30
C ALA A 460 -22.60 16.66 -12.11
N SER A 461 -23.86 17.10 -12.17
CA SER A 461 -24.47 17.90 -11.11
C SER A 461 -24.60 17.17 -9.77
N ASP A 462 -24.69 15.84 -9.78
CA ASP A 462 -24.81 15.00 -8.59
C ASP A 462 -23.49 14.34 -8.16
N PHE A 463 -22.36 14.67 -8.81
CA PHE A 463 -21.06 14.09 -8.46
C PHE A 463 -20.56 14.63 -7.12
N HIS A 464 -20.05 13.72 -6.29
CA HIS A 464 -19.48 14.01 -4.98
C HIS A 464 -17.94 14.01 -4.99
N TYR A 465 -17.34 13.05 -5.69
CA TYR A 465 -15.89 12.82 -5.72
C TYR A 465 -15.18 13.55 -6.85
N LEU A 466 -15.87 13.85 -7.95
CA LEU A 466 -15.31 14.55 -9.10
C LEU A 466 -16.02 15.86 -9.37
N ARG A 467 -15.26 16.94 -9.42
CA ARG A 467 -15.78 18.26 -9.80
C ARG A 467 -15.11 18.75 -11.08
N LYS A 468 -15.92 19.13 -12.07
CA LYS A 468 -15.42 19.76 -13.29
C LYS A 468 -14.92 21.18 -13.00
N LEU A 469 -13.75 21.54 -13.51
CA LEU A 469 -13.26 22.91 -13.47
C LEU A 469 -13.91 23.72 -14.59
N GLY A 470 -14.56 24.83 -14.21
CA GLY A 470 -15.14 25.82 -15.10
C GLY A 470 -14.19 26.94 -15.47
#